data_AF-A0AAN8ZZ22-F1
#
_entry.id   AF-A0AAN8ZZ22-F1
#
_cell.length_a   1.000
_cell.length_b   1.000
_cell.length_c   1.000
_cell.angle_alpha   90.00
_cell.angle_beta   90.00
_cell.angle_gamma   90.00
#
_symmetry.space_group_name_H-M   'P 1'
#
loop_
_entity.id
_entity.type
_entity.pdbx_description
1 polymer ?
#
loop_
_entity_poly.entity_id
_entity_poly.type
_entity_poly.pdbx_seq_one_letter_code
_entity_poly.pdbx_strand_id
1 'polypeptide(L)'
;MLASVAWAPLLEMFGSLFQYFQTILSYLIPPVVALYIEGFFWKGANARAAFITLILGNVWGVALFIIVEVMGWLKLHFLHAAAILFILSLLLLAGVSLTNGKTCSEDQLKFTWSLSDFIEDTIALKELQPWKNYLLYCLLLIVLALVIVGCFW
;
A
#
# COMPACT_ATOMS: atom_id res chain seq x y z
N MET A 1 -1.00 29.56 -4.04
CA MET A 1 -2.11 30.03 -4.91
C MET A 1 -1.76 29.93 -6.39
N LEU A 2 -0.66 30.54 -6.86
CA LEU A 2 -0.27 30.46 -8.28
C LEU A 2 -0.07 29.02 -8.81
N ALA A 3 0.55 28.13 -8.03
CA ALA A 3 0.72 26.73 -8.40
C ALA A 3 -0.62 25.99 -8.58
N SER A 4 -1.62 26.28 -7.73
CA SER A 4 -2.95 25.67 -7.83
C SER A 4 -3.70 26.14 -9.07
N VAL A 5 -3.57 27.42 -9.44
CA VAL A 5 -4.16 27.97 -10.68
C VAL A 5 -3.51 27.34 -11.91
N ALA A 6 -2.18 27.18 -11.90
CA ALA A 6 -1.46 26.53 -12.99
C ALA A 6 -1.83 25.03 -13.12
N TRP A 7 -2.26 24.39 -12.03
CA TRP A 7 -2.64 22.98 -12.00
C TRP A 7 -4.10 22.71 -12.36
N ALA A 8 -4.95 23.75 -12.35
CA ALA A 8 -6.39 23.61 -12.62
C ALA A 8 -6.72 23.00 -14.00
N PRO A 9 -6.03 23.34 -15.11
CA PRO A 9 -6.32 22.74 -16.42
C PRO A 9 -6.11 21.23 -16.47
N LEU A 10 -5.21 20.68 -15.64
CA LEU A 10 -4.98 19.24 -15.57
C LEU A 10 -6.19 18.50 -14.97
N LEU A 11 -6.98 19.15 -14.13
CA LEU A 11 -8.19 18.56 -13.54
C LEU A 11 -9.27 18.33 -14.59
N GLU A 12 -9.34 19.16 -15.62
CA GLU A 12 -10.32 19.05 -16.70
C GLU A 12 -10.07 17.84 -17.61
N MET A 13 -8.87 17.26 -17.57
CA MET A 13 -8.54 16.04 -18.32
C MET A 13 -9.24 14.79 -17.75
N PHE A 14 -9.74 14.86 -16.51
CA PHE A 14 -10.37 13.73 -15.83
C PHE A 14 -11.88 13.90 -15.78
N GLY A 15 -12.63 12.80 -15.95
CA GLY A 15 -14.09 12.83 -15.97
C GLY A 15 -14.73 13.26 -14.65
N SER A 16 -14.01 13.14 -13.53
CA SER A 16 -14.43 13.65 -12.23
C SER A 16 -13.25 13.91 -11.32
N LEU A 17 -13.45 14.78 -10.33
CA LEU A 17 -12.47 15.04 -9.28
C LEU A 17 -12.09 13.77 -8.51
N PHE A 18 -13.04 12.87 -8.29
CA PHE A 18 -12.79 11.59 -7.62
C PHE A 18 -11.85 10.69 -8.42
N GLN A 19 -12.07 10.56 -9.74
CA GLN A 19 -11.19 9.81 -10.62
C GLN A 19 -9.78 10.39 -10.63
N TYR A 20 -9.65 11.71 -10.72
CA TYR A 20 -8.35 12.38 -10.62
C TYR A 20 -7.62 12.03 -9.31
N PHE A 21 -8.29 12.09 -8.16
CA PHE A 21 -7.70 11.71 -6.89
C PHE A 21 -7.26 10.25 -6.88
N GLN A 22 -8.13 9.33 -7.32
CA GLN A 22 -7.79 7.91 -7.41
C GLN A 22 -6.58 7.68 -8.32
N THR A 23 -6.51 8.37 -9.45
CA THR A 23 -5.39 8.30 -10.38
C THR A 23 -4.10 8.75 -9.72
N ILE A 24 -4.05 9.94 -9.12
CA ILE A 24 -2.82 10.42 -8.46
C ILE A 24 -2.37 9.47 -7.36
N LEU A 25 -3.29 9.03 -6.51
CA LEU A 25 -2.97 8.12 -5.41
C LEU A 25 -2.42 6.79 -5.95
N SER A 26 -2.91 6.32 -7.09
CA SER A 26 -2.48 5.09 -7.73
C SER A 26 -1.06 5.13 -8.28
N TYR A 27 -0.51 6.32 -8.53
CA TYR A 27 0.90 6.48 -8.92
C TYR A 27 1.84 6.77 -7.74
N LEU A 28 1.33 7.40 -6.67
CA LEU A 28 2.15 7.89 -5.56
C LEU A 28 2.20 6.93 -4.35
N ILE A 29 1.07 6.31 -4.02
CA ILE A 29 0.92 5.47 -2.82
C ILE A 29 1.56 4.08 -2.92
N PRO A 30 1.61 3.37 -4.08
CA PRO A 30 2.07 1.98 -4.13
C PRO A 30 3.44 1.70 -3.49
N PRO A 31 4.49 2.54 -3.67
CA PRO A 31 5.78 2.32 -3.02
C PRO A 31 5.69 2.38 -1.50
N VAL A 32 4.86 3.27 -0.96
CA VAL A 32 4.63 3.41 0.48
C VAL A 32 3.96 2.15 1.04
N VAL A 33 2.95 1.62 0.34
CA VAL A 33 2.27 0.38 0.75
C VAL A 33 3.22 -0.80 0.70
N ALA A 34 4.07 -0.89 -0.34
CA ALA A 34 5.10 -1.93 -0.44
C ALA A 34 6.04 -1.91 0.78
N LEU A 35 6.49 -0.73 1.20
CA LEU A 35 7.28 -0.59 2.43
C LEU A 35 6.57 -1.10 3.68
N TYR A 36 5.30 -0.74 3.86
CA TYR A 36 4.55 -1.14 5.04
C TYR A 36 4.34 -2.65 5.10
N ILE A 37 3.97 -3.27 3.98
CA ILE A 37 3.77 -4.71 3.90
C ILE A 37 5.08 -5.44 4.18
N GLU A 38 6.15 -5.08 3.48
CA GLU A 38 7.42 -5.78 3.61
C GLU A 38 8.10 -5.50 4.97
N GLY A 39 8.04 -4.25 5.46
CA GLY A 39 8.55 -3.89 6.78
C GLY A 39 7.78 -4.55 7.93
N PHE A 40 6.49 -4.83 7.76
CA PHE A 40 5.69 -5.51 8.78
C PHE A 40 5.89 -7.03 8.75
N PHE A 41 5.93 -7.66 7.58
CA PHE A 41 5.98 -9.12 7.45
C PHE A 41 7.38 -9.70 7.28
N TRP A 42 8.39 -8.92 6.88
CA TRP A 42 9.73 -9.42 6.60
C TRP A 42 10.81 -8.74 7.45
N LYS A 43 11.40 -9.54 8.34
CA LYS A 43 12.50 -9.13 9.24
C LYS A 43 13.78 -8.73 8.51
N GLY A 44 13.91 -9.05 7.22
CA GLY A 44 15.06 -8.67 6.39
C GLY A 44 14.97 -7.26 5.81
N ALA A 45 13.85 -6.55 5.99
CA ALA A 45 13.65 -5.22 5.45
C ALA A 45 14.65 -4.21 6.05
N ASN A 46 15.32 -3.44 5.18
CA ASN A 46 16.35 -2.49 5.58
C ASN A 46 15.88 -1.04 5.38
N ALA A 47 16.10 -0.17 6.36
CA ALA A 47 15.77 1.26 6.28
C ALA A 47 16.37 1.96 5.04
N ARG A 48 17.59 1.59 4.63
CA ARG A 48 18.20 2.14 3.40
C ARG A 48 17.48 1.67 2.15
N ALA A 49 17.12 0.39 2.09
CA ALA A 49 16.37 -0.16 0.96
C ALA A 49 14.98 0.46 0.89
N ALA A 50 14.34 0.70 2.04
CA ALA A 50 13.07 1.39 2.14
C ALA A 50 13.13 2.82 1.58
N PHE A 51 14.16 3.59 1.96
CA PHE A 51 14.37 4.94 1.45
C PHE A 51 14.62 4.97 -0.06
N ILE A 52 15.47 4.07 -0.56
CA ILE A 52 15.75 3.94 -2.00
C ILE A 52 14.48 3.59 -2.77
N THR A 53 13.68 2.65 -2.25
CA THR A 53 12.43 2.21 -2.86
C THR A 53 11.39 3.33 -2.90
N LEU A 54 11.28 4.14 -1.85
CA LEU A 54 10.40 5.31 -1.86
C LEU A 54 10.78 6.29 -2.95
N ILE A 55 12.05 6.65 -3.06
CA ILE A 55 12.49 7.63 -4.06
C ILE A 55 12.28 7.07 -5.46
N LEU A 56 12.85 5.89 -5.75
CA LEU A 56 12.78 5.31 -7.09
C LEU A 56 11.36 4.94 -7.49
N GLY A 57 10.57 4.38 -6.56
CA GLY A 57 9.18 4.05 -6.78
C GLY A 57 8.32 5.28 -7.10
N ASN A 58 8.54 6.41 -6.40
CA ASN A 58 7.85 7.66 -6.72
C ASN A 58 8.32 8.26 -8.05
N VAL A 59 9.61 8.19 -8.36
CA VAL A 59 10.13 8.63 -9.67
C VAL A 59 9.50 7.81 -10.80
N TRP A 60 9.39 6.49 -10.65
CA TRP A 60 8.68 5.62 -11.60
C TRP A 60 7.19 5.95 -11.67
N GLY A 61 6.54 6.23 -10.54
CA GLY A 61 5.15 6.65 -10.48
C GLY A 61 4.88 7.93 -11.26
N VAL A 62 5.69 8.97 -11.04
CA VAL A 62 5.62 10.24 -11.78
C VAL A 62 5.90 10.04 -13.27
N ALA A 63 6.91 9.24 -13.61
CA ALA A 63 7.22 8.94 -15.00
C ALA A 63 6.05 8.23 -15.72
N LEU A 64 5.45 7.22 -15.09
CA LEU A 64 4.28 6.53 -15.64
C LEU A 64 3.07 7.45 -15.73
N PHE A 65 2.83 8.33 -14.75
CA PHE A 65 1.75 9.31 -14.81
C PHE A 65 1.92 10.23 -16.04
N ILE A 66 3.13 10.75 -16.28
CA ILE A 66 3.39 11.60 -17.45
C ILE A 66 3.18 10.81 -18.76
N ILE A 67 3.67 9.58 -18.85
CA ILE A 67 3.58 8.77 -20.07
C ILE A 67 2.12 8.38 -20.39
N VAL A 68 1.35 7.99 -19.36
CA VAL A 68 -0.02 7.49 -19.50
C VAL A 68 -1.02 8.62 -19.59
N GLU A 69 -1.02 9.55 -18.63
CA GLU A 69 -2.08 10.55 -18.47
C GLU A 69 -1.78 11.84 -19.24
N VAL A 70 -0.53 12.30 -19.29
CA VAL A 70 -0.17 13.57 -19.93
C VAL A 70 0.13 13.38 -21.43
N MET A 71 0.96 12.40 -21.77
CA MET A 71 1.39 12.15 -23.16
C MET A 71 0.43 11.23 -23.91
N GLY A 72 -0.35 10.40 -23.21
CA GLY A 72 -1.29 9.46 -23.83
C GLY A 72 -0.64 8.36 -24.67
N TRP A 73 0.66 8.07 -24.47
CA TRP A 73 1.38 7.07 -25.26
C TRP A 73 0.96 5.64 -24.92
N LEU A 74 0.48 5.43 -23.69
CA LEU A 74 0.04 4.14 -23.20
C LEU A 74 -1.36 4.29 -22.60
N LYS A 75 -2.29 3.44 -23.00
CA LYS A 75 -3.65 3.40 -22.43
C LYS A 75 -3.69 2.36 -21.32
N LEU A 76 -3.50 2.81 -20.08
CA LEU A 76 -3.43 1.93 -18.93
C LEU A 76 -4.33 2.49 -17.83
N HIS A 77 -5.30 1.70 -17.37
CA HIS A 77 -6.21 2.13 -16.31
C HIS A 77 -5.45 2.25 -14.98
N PHE A 78 -5.63 3.36 -14.26
CA PHE A 78 -4.87 3.71 -13.05
C PHE A 78 -4.64 2.55 -12.05
N LEU A 79 -5.66 1.69 -11.87
CA LEU A 79 -5.57 0.54 -10.97
C LEU A 79 -4.50 -0.49 -11.37
N HIS A 80 -4.34 -0.71 -12.67
CA HIS A 80 -3.29 -1.60 -13.18
C HIS A 80 -1.92 -0.96 -13.01
N ALA A 81 -1.81 0.37 -13.16
CA ALA A 81 -0.58 1.10 -12.91
C ALA A 81 -0.17 0.98 -11.44
N ALA A 82 -1.12 1.14 -10.51
CA ALA A 82 -0.89 0.92 -9.09
C ALA A 82 -0.36 -0.48 -8.80
N ALA A 83 -0.98 -1.52 -9.37
CA ALA A 83 -0.54 -2.90 -9.16
C ALA A 83 0.88 -3.14 -9.68
N ILE A 84 1.21 -2.64 -10.88
CA ILE A 84 2.54 -2.76 -11.47
C ILE A 84 3.58 -2.04 -10.59
N LEU A 85 3.32 -0.80 -10.19
CA LEU A 85 4.21 -0.02 -9.33
C LEU A 85 4.40 -0.66 -7.96
N PHE A 86 3.34 -1.23 -7.39
CA PHE A 86 3.39 -1.97 -6.13
C PHE A 86 4.34 -3.16 -6.24
N ILE A 87 4.17 -4.01 -7.26
CA ILE A 87 5.02 -5.19 -7.48
C ILE A 87 6.47 -4.77 -7.75
N LEU A 88 6.71 -3.75 -8.58
CA LEU A 88 8.06 -3.25 -8.83
C LEU A 88 8.72 -2.71 -7.56
N SER A 89 7.95 -2.03 -6.70
CA SER A 89 8.44 -1.51 -5.42
C SER A 89 8.79 -2.64 -4.45
N LEU A 90 7.97 -3.69 -4.36
CA LEU A 90 8.28 -4.88 -3.56
C LEU A 90 9.56 -5.56 -4.05
N LEU A 91 9.70 -5.76 -5.37
CA LEU A 91 10.90 -6.38 -5.94
C LEU A 91 12.15 -5.54 -5.70
N LEU A 92 12.04 -4.22 -5.82
CA LEU A 92 13.12 -3.30 -5.56
C LEU A 92 13.53 -3.33 -4.08
N LEU A 93 12.57 -3.26 -3.17
CA LEU A 93 12.84 -3.29 -1.73
C LEU A 93 13.49 -4.62 -1.31
N ALA A 94 12.94 -5.74 -1.76
CA ALA A 94 13.48 -7.06 -1.49
C ALA A 94 14.90 -7.21 -2.07
N GLY A 95 15.09 -6.83 -3.33
CA GLY A 95 16.40 -6.92 -4.00
C GLY A 95 17.49 -6.07 -3.33
N VAL A 96 17.16 -4.83 -2.94
CA VAL A 96 18.11 -3.92 -2.28
C VAL A 96 18.34 -4.32 -0.82
N SER A 97 17.34 -4.88 -0.15
CA SER A 97 17.49 -5.38 1.22
C SER A 97 18.39 -6.62 1.28
N LEU A 98 18.21 -7.58 0.36
CA LEU A 98 19.02 -8.80 0.28
C LEU A 98 20.50 -8.52 0.01
N THR A 99 20.81 -7.51 -0.82
CA THR A 99 22.20 -7.15 -1.15
C THR A 99 22.89 -6.36 -0.04
N ASN A 100 22.15 -5.64 0.80
CA ASN A 100 22.73 -4.77 1.83
C ASN A 100 22.98 -5.45 3.18
N GLY A 101 22.64 -6.73 3.36
CA GLY A 101 23.15 -7.63 4.41
C GLY A 101 23.01 -7.19 5.88
N LYS A 102 22.39 -6.04 6.17
CA LYS A 102 22.22 -5.53 7.53
C LYS A 102 21.03 -6.22 8.18
N THR A 103 21.33 -6.98 9.22
CA THR A 103 20.34 -7.59 10.11
C THR A 103 19.45 -6.52 10.74
N CYS A 104 18.16 -6.83 10.84
CA CYS A 104 17.20 -6.01 11.58
C CYS A 104 17.74 -5.68 12.98
N SER A 105 17.67 -4.42 13.38
CA SER A 105 17.95 -4.04 14.77
C SER A 105 16.89 -4.65 15.69
N GLU A 106 17.24 -4.97 16.94
CA GLU A 106 16.27 -5.50 17.93
C GLU A 106 15.03 -4.61 18.10
N ASP A 107 15.17 -3.29 17.95
CA ASP A 107 14.04 -2.36 18.02
C ASP A 107 13.11 -2.45 16.81
N GLN A 108 13.62 -2.84 15.64
CA GLN A 108 12.80 -3.05 14.44
C GLN A 108 11.99 -4.34 14.54
N LEU A 109 12.55 -5.39 15.17
CA LEU A 109 11.88 -6.67 15.36
C LEU A 109 10.60 -6.57 16.21
N LYS A 110 10.53 -5.59 17.12
CA LYS A 110 9.33 -5.33 17.94
C LYS A 110 8.12 -4.88 17.12
N PHE A 111 8.35 -4.29 15.94
CA PHE A 111 7.30 -3.81 15.04
C PHE A 111 7.01 -4.76 13.88
N THR A 112 7.79 -5.84 13.76
CA THR A 112 7.54 -6.90 12.78
C THR A 112 6.55 -7.90 13.33
N TRP A 113 5.60 -8.31 12.49
CA TRP A 113 4.65 -9.35 12.84
C TRP A 113 5.34 -10.68 13.12
N SER A 114 4.86 -11.38 14.15
CA SER A 114 5.26 -12.75 14.41
C SER A 114 4.05 -13.64 14.72
N LEU A 115 4.16 -14.91 14.33
CA LEU A 115 3.11 -15.90 14.58
C LEU A 115 2.89 -16.14 16.09
N SER A 116 3.94 -16.03 16.90
CA SER A 116 3.86 -16.16 18.35
C SER A 116 2.96 -15.09 18.96
N ASP A 117 3.09 -13.84 18.52
CA ASP A 117 2.30 -12.72 19.04
C ASP A 117 0.80 -12.95 18.72
N PHE A 118 0.49 -13.42 17.52
CA PHE A 118 -0.89 -13.74 17.12
C PHE A 118 -1.49 -14.87 17.96
N ILE A 119 -0.72 -15.91 18.27
CA ILE A 119 -1.19 -17.04 19.08
C ILE A 119 -1.44 -16.57 20.52
N GLU A 120 -0.54 -15.78 21.09
CA GLU A 120 -0.66 -15.22 22.44
C GLU A 120 -1.91 -14.33 22.55
N ASP A 121 -2.11 -13.42 21.58
CA ASP A 121 -3.32 -12.61 21.48
C ASP A 121 -4.58 -13.48 21.39
N THR A 122 -4.57 -14.52 20.55
CA THR A 122 -5.74 -15.41 20.39
C THR A 122 -6.09 -16.14 21.69
N ILE A 123 -5.10 -16.55 22.46
CA ILE A 123 -5.30 -17.20 23.77
C ILE A 123 -5.88 -16.18 24.76
N ALA A 124 -5.31 -14.99 24.85
CA ALA A 124 -5.81 -13.92 25.72
C ALA A 124 -7.27 -13.54 25.40
N LEU A 125 -7.64 -13.53 24.12
CA LEU A 125 -9.01 -13.24 23.69
C LEU A 125 -10.03 -14.32 24.06
N LYS A 126 -9.61 -15.58 24.26
CA LYS A 126 -10.51 -16.66 24.70
C LYS A 126 -10.97 -16.50 26.14
N GLU A 127 -10.19 -15.82 26.97
CA GLU A 127 -10.53 -15.55 28.37
C GLU A 127 -11.52 -14.38 28.52
N LEU A 128 -11.70 -13.59 27.46
CA LEU A 128 -12.59 -12.44 27.46
C LEU A 128 -14.04 -12.82 27.13
N GLN A 129 -14.96 -11.98 27.59
CA GLN A 129 -16.37 -12.07 27.23
C GLN A 129 -16.56 -11.79 25.72
N PRO A 130 -17.56 -12.41 25.05
CA PRO A 130 -17.71 -12.35 23.59
C PRO A 130 -17.79 -10.93 23.01
N TRP A 131 -18.41 -9.98 23.70
CA TRP A 131 -18.55 -8.58 23.24
C TRP A 131 -17.26 -7.75 23.36
N LYS A 132 -16.26 -8.22 24.13
CA LYS A 132 -14.93 -7.60 24.19
C LYS A 132 -13.97 -8.21 23.17
N ASN A 133 -14.34 -9.30 22.51
CA ASN A 133 -13.50 -10.00 21.56
C ASN A 133 -13.62 -9.36 20.16
N TYR A 134 -12.53 -8.77 19.67
CA TYR A 134 -12.53 -8.10 18.36
C TYR A 134 -12.77 -9.05 17.19
N LEU A 135 -12.44 -10.34 17.33
CA LEU A 135 -12.65 -11.34 16.28
C LEU A 135 -14.13 -11.51 15.93
N LEU A 136 -15.03 -11.32 16.92
CA LEU A 136 -16.46 -11.35 16.68
C LEU A 136 -16.89 -10.21 15.75
N TYR A 137 -16.37 -9.00 15.97
CA TYR A 137 -16.64 -7.85 15.11
C TYR A 137 -16.02 -8.02 13.72
N CYS A 138 -14.80 -8.57 13.61
CA CYS A 138 -14.20 -8.90 12.32
C CYS A 138 -15.06 -9.89 11.53
N LEU A 139 -15.54 -10.96 12.17
CA LEU A 139 -16.41 -11.95 11.53
C LEU A 139 -17.74 -11.31 11.10
N LEU A 140 -18.36 -10.51 11.97
CA LEU A 140 -19.60 -9.81 11.67
C LEU A 140 -19.43 -8.87 10.47
N LEU A 141 -18.32 -8.12 10.40
CA LEU A 141 -18.02 -7.24 9.27
C LEU A 141 -17.83 -8.02 7.96
N ILE A 142 -17.15 -9.17 8.00
CA ILE A 142 -16.99 -10.03 6.82
C ILE A 142 -18.35 -10.56 6.34
N VAL A 143 -19.17 -11.06 7.26
CA VAL A 143 -20.52 -11.57 6.92
C VAL A 143 -21.38 -10.46 6.33
N LEU A 144 -21.37 -9.28 6.94
CA LEU A 144 -22.11 -8.12 6.44
C LEU A 144 -21.65 -7.72 5.03
N ALA A 145 -20.34 -7.67 4.80
CA ALA A 145 -19.77 -7.35 3.48
C ALA A 145 -20.22 -8.37 2.42
N LEU A 146 -20.18 -9.67 2.74
CA LEU A 146 -20.62 -10.73 1.83
C LEU A 146 -22.13 -10.67 1.55
N VAL A 147 -22.96 -10.38 2.55
CA VAL A 147 -24.40 -10.20 2.37
C VAL A 147 -24.68 -9.03 1.44
N ILE A 148 -24.03 -7.89 1.64
CA ILE A 148 -24.18 -6.72 0.76
C ILE A 148 -23.80 -7.12 -0.67
N VAL A 149 -22.63 -7.70 -0.88
CA VAL A 149 -22.18 -8.11 -2.22
C VAL A 149 -23.17 -9.10 -2.85
N GLY A 150 -23.66 -10.09 -2.09
CA GLY A 150 -24.63 -11.07 -2.58
C GLY A 150 -26.05 -10.54 -2.80
N CYS A 151 -26.44 -9.42 -2.19
CA CYS A 151 -27.74 -8.79 -2.43
C CYS A 151 -27.75 -7.86 -3.66
N PHE A 152 -26.60 -7.28 -3.99
CA PHE A 152 -26.45 -6.33 -5.11
C PHE A 152 -25.97 -6.98 -6.41
N TRP A 153 -25.69 -8.29 -6.38
CA TRP A 153 -25.29 -9.09 -7.53
C TRP A 153 -26.38 -10.11 -7.86
#